data_AF-A0A6B3G0F8-F1
#
_entry.id   AF-A0A6B3G0F8-F1
#
_cell.length_a   1.000
_cell.length_b   1.000
_cell.length_c   1.000
_cell.angle_alpha   90.00
_cell.angle_beta   90.00
_cell.angle_gamma   90.00
#
_symmetry.space_group_name_H-M   'P 1'
#
loop_
_entity.id
_entity.type
_entity.pdbx_description
1 polymer ?
#
loop_
_entity_poly.entity_id
_entity_poly.type
_entity_poly.pdbx_seq_one_letter_code
_entity_poly.pdbx_strand_id
1 'polypeptide(L)'
;MTILAPIHAAAVEFAPEVTYLNTSSWGLLPRRTIAAVKALADENAAGRRVGAGSFEAVEAARVGFARLVGVHPDRVATGSSVTVHVGLIAASLPPGAEVLCPE
;
A
#
# COMPACT_ATOMS: atom_id res chain seq x y z
N MET A 1 22.61 -18.41 -16.05
CA MET A 1 22.84 -18.18 -14.61
C MET A 1 22.50 -16.72 -14.25
N THR A 2 21.27 -16.26 -14.55
CA THR A 2 20.94 -14.80 -14.55
C THR A 2 19.50 -14.50 -14.09
N ILE A 3 18.90 -15.33 -13.24
CA ILE A 3 17.53 -15.09 -12.70
C ILE A 3 17.56 -14.34 -11.35
N LEU A 4 18.73 -14.23 -10.70
CA LEU A 4 18.85 -13.71 -9.33
C LEU A 4 19.16 -12.21 -9.22
N ALA A 5 19.56 -11.53 -10.30
CA ALA A 5 19.93 -10.12 -10.25
C ALA A 5 18.79 -9.18 -9.75
N PRO A 6 17.51 -9.37 -10.16
CA PRO A 6 16.40 -8.55 -9.67
C PRO A 6 16.14 -8.77 -8.17
N ILE A 7 16.33 -10.01 -7.68
CA ILE A 7 16.10 -10.38 -6.29
C ILE A 7 17.15 -9.73 -5.38
N HIS A 8 18.41 -9.69 -5.80
CA HIS A 8 19.48 -9.01 -5.04
C HIS A 8 19.27 -7.49 -4.98
N ALA A 9 18.85 -6.87 -6.08
CA ALA A 9 18.53 -5.45 -6.11
C ALA A 9 17.32 -5.09 -5.22
N ALA A 10 16.35 -6.00 -5.08
CA ALA A 10 15.25 -5.82 -4.14
C ALA A 10 15.68 -6.08 -2.68
N ALA A 11 16.57 -7.05 -2.43
CA ALA A 11 16.98 -7.43 -1.08
C ALA A 11 17.65 -6.28 -0.32
N VAL A 12 18.44 -5.43 -1.00
CA VAL A 12 19.11 -4.27 -0.36
C VAL A 12 18.14 -3.19 0.15
N GLU A 13 16.88 -3.21 -0.29
CA GLU A 13 15.83 -2.34 0.25
C GLU A 13 15.30 -2.79 1.61
N PHE A 14 15.64 -4.00 2.07
CA PHE A 14 15.15 -4.54 3.34
C PHE A 14 16.33 -4.82 4.27
N ALA A 15 16.17 -4.53 5.56
CA ALA A 15 17.19 -4.74 6.58
C ALA A 15 16.58 -5.41 7.82
N PRO A 16 16.10 -6.65 7.71
CA PRO A 16 15.58 -7.37 8.87
C PRO A 16 16.71 -7.70 9.86
N GLU A 17 16.43 -7.58 11.16
CA GLU A 17 17.36 -7.97 12.23
C GLU A 17 17.25 -9.47 12.59
N VAL A 18 16.24 -10.15 12.03
CA VAL A 18 15.92 -11.57 12.26
C VAL A 18 15.57 -12.27 10.95
N THR A 19 15.51 -13.60 10.96
CA THR A 19 14.88 -14.34 9.86
C THR A 19 13.39 -14.01 9.79
N TYR A 20 13.01 -13.18 8.84
CA TYR A 20 11.65 -12.66 8.73
C TYR A 20 10.77 -13.55 7.84
N LEU A 21 9.89 -14.33 8.46
CA LEU A 21 8.97 -15.26 7.78
C LEU A 21 7.49 -14.85 7.93
N ASN A 22 7.20 -13.61 8.35
CA ASN A 22 5.83 -13.12 8.60
C ASN A 22 5.28 -12.22 7.48
N THR A 23 5.84 -12.29 6.27
CA THR A 23 5.50 -11.40 5.14
C THR A 23 4.01 -11.43 4.78
N SER A 24 3.35 -12.59 4.94
CA SER A 24 1.93 -12.75 4.66
C SER A 24 1.05 -11.92 5.59
N SER A 25 1.40 -11.83 6.88
CA SER A 25 0.63 -11.03 7.84
C SER A 25 1.08 -9.56 7.82
N TRP A 26 2.39 -9.32 7.73
CA TRP A 26 2.99 -7.99 7.75
C TRP A 26 4.21 -7.96 6.83
N GLY A 27 4.19 -7.11 5.80
CA GLY A 27 5.36 -6.88 4.97
C GLY A 27 6.36 -5.94 5.65
N LEU A 28 7.67 -6.21 5.53
CA LEU A 28 8.68 -5.21 5.85
C LEU A 28 8.58 -4.04 4.85
N LEU A 29 8.78 -2.82 5.34
CA LEU A 29 8.82 -1.65 4.47
C LEU A 29 10.20 -1.53 3.81
N PRO A 30 10.27 -1.28 2.49
CA PRO A 30 11.50 -0.89 1.82
C PRO A 30 12.14 0.35 2.47
N ARG A 31 13.47 0.46 2.44
CA ARG A 31 14.24 1.61 2.95
C ARG A 31 13.70 2.93 2.42
N ARG A 32 13.39 3.01 1.12
CA ARG A 32 12.80 4.22 0.51
C ARG A 32 11.44 4.60 1.11
N THR A 33 10.61 3.60 1.46
CA THR A 33 9.31 3.84 2.09
C THR A 33 9.49 4.35 3.51
N ILE A 34 10.41 3.77 4.28
CA ILE A 34 10.75 4.28 5.62
C ILE A 34 11.25 5.72 5.56
N ALA A 35 12.11 6.06 4.60
CA ALA A 35 12.60 7.43 4.42
C ALA A 35 11.46 8.41 4.11
N ALA A 36 10.54 8.06 3.21
CA ALA A 36 9.39 8.90 2.87
C ALA A 36 8.44 9.12 4.06
N VAL A 37 8.17 8.07 4.84
CA VAL A 37 7.31 8.17 6.04
C VAL A 37 7.95 9.07 7.10
N LYS A 38 9.25 8.93 7.36
CA LYS A 38 9.98 9.79 8.30
C LYS A 38 9.96 11.25 7.86
N ALA A 39 10.24 11.52 6.59
CA ALA A 39 10.20 12.87 6.04
C ALA A 39 8.82 13.52 6.23
N LEU A 40 7.74 12.78 5.94
CA LEU A 40 6.37 13.26 6.16
C LEU A 40 6.09 13.55 7.64
N ALA A 41 6.54 12.67 8.55
CA ALA A 41 6.39 12.89 9.99
C ALA A 41 7.11 14.16 10.45
N ASP A 42 8.35 14.37 9.98
CA ASP A 42 9.16 15.56 10.31
C ASP A 42 8.55 16.85 9.71
N GLU A 43 7.99 16.79 8.50
CA GLU A 43 7.26 17.91 7.88
C GLU A 43 6.02 18.29 8.68
N ASN A 44 5.22 17.31 9.07
CA ASN A 44 4.01 17.51 9.86
C ASN A 44 4.34 18.06 11.24
N ALA A 45 5.37 17.52 11.92
CA ALA A 45 5.81 17.99 13.23
C ALA A 45 6.27 19.45 13.21
N ALA A 46 6.89 19.89 12.12
CA ALA A 46 7.34 21.26 11.95
C ALA A 46 6.24 22.22 11.44
N GLY A 47 5.03 21.74 11.14
CA GLY A 47 3.94 22.54 10.59
C GLY A 47 4.24 23.15 9.21
N ARG A 48 5.18 22.57 8.45
CA ARG A 48 5.63 23.13 7.15
C ARG A 48 4.62 22.93 6.04
N ARG A 49 3.61 22.06 6.24
CA ARG A 49 2.63 21.69 5.24
C ARG A 49 1.23 21.92 5.76
N VAL A 50 0.35 22.42 4.89
CA VAL A 50 -1.08 22.49 5.18
C VAL A 50 -1.67 21.08 5.05
N GLY A 51 -2.23 20.56 6.13
CA GLY A 51 -2.81 19.21 6.18
C GLY A 51 -1.81 18.11 6.57
N ALA A 52 -2.21 16.85 6.41
CA ALA A 52 -1.48 15.68 6.92
C ALA A 52 -0.73 14.87 5.84
N GLY A 53 -0.67 15.36 4.59
CA GLY A 53 -0.09 14.59 3.47
C GLY A 53 -0.13 15.31 2.12
N SER A 54 -0.03 14.53 1.04
CA SER A 54 0.01 15.03 -0.34
C SER A 54 -0.97 14.26 -1.24
N PHE A 55 -1.95 14.96 -1.83
CA PHE A 55 -2.85 14.37 -2.83
C PHE A 55 -2.09 13.89 -4.07
N GLU A 56 -1.04 14.59 -4.49
CA GLU A 56 -0.19 14.17 -5.59
C GLU A 56 0.49 12.81 -5.29
N ALA A 57 0.94 12.61 -4.06
CA ALA A 57 1.53 11.32 -3.66
C ALA A 57 0.49 10.19 -3.66
N VAL A 58 -0.75 10.48 -3.27
CA VAL A 58 -1.87 9.53 -3.35
C VAL A 58 -2.18 9.17 -4.80
N GLU A 59 -2.25 10.16 -5.70
CA GLU A 59 -2.49 9.91 -7.13
C GLU A 59 -1.35 9.13 -7.78
N ALA A 60 -0.09 9.45 -7.46
CA ALA A 60 1.06 8.68 -7.94
C ALA A 60 0.99 7.20 -7.46
N ALA A 61 0.57 6.96 -6.22
CA ALA A 61 0.36 5.62 -5.69
C ALA A 61 -0.77 4.88 -6.43
N ARG A 62 -1.90 5.57 -6.70
CA ARG A 62 -3.03 5.02 -7.47
C ARG A 62 -2.60 4.61 -8.88
N VAL A 63 -1.90 5.48 -9.60
CA VAL A 63 -1.38 5.20 -10.95
C VAL A 63 -0.39 4.04 -10.94
N GLY A 64 0.53 4.00 -9.96
CA GLY A 64 1.49 2.92 -9.82
C GLY A 64 0.84 1.56 -9.57
N PHE A 65 -0.16 1.51 -8.68
CA PHE A 65 -0.92 0.29 -8.41
C PHE A 65 -1.78 -0.11 -9.61
N ALA A 66 -2.45 0.84 -10.26
CA ALA A 66 -3.26 0.60 -11.46
C ALA A 66 -2.44 -0.08 -12.56
N ARG A 67 -1.20 0.37 -12.77
CA ARG A 67 -0.25 -0.26 -13.69
C ARG A 67 0.12 -1.69 -13.27
N LEU A 68 0.33 -1.93 -11.97
CA LEU A 68 0.68 -3.26 -11.44
C LEU A 68 -0.42 -4.29 -11.72
N VAL A 69 -1.68 -3.90 -11.56
CA VAL A 69 -2.84 -4.81 -11.67
C VAL A 69 -3.57 -4.72 -13.02
N GLY A 70 -3.10 -3.87 -13.94
CA GLY A 70 -3.62 -3.78 -15.32
C GLY A 70 -4.99 -3.11 -15.44
N VAL A 71 -5.28 -2.08 -14.63
CA VAL A 71 -6.55 -1.33 -14.66
C VAL A 71 -6.32 0.17 -14.89
N HIS A 72 -7.39 0.91 -15.23
CA HIS A 72 -7.34 2.38 -15.28
C HIS A 72 -7.25 2.97 -13.85
N PRO A 73 -6.51 4.07 -13.60
CA PRO A 73 -6.40 4.68 -12.26
C PRO A 73 -7.74 5.02 -11.58
N ASP A 74 -8.75 5.40 -12.37
CA ASP A 74 -10.12 5.67 -11.86
C ASP A 74 -10.82 4.44 -11.25
N ARG A 75 -10.27 3.23 -11.47
CA ARG A 75 -10.74 1.98 -10.87
C ARG A 75 -10.03 1.65 -9.54
N VAL A 76 -9.09 2.48 -9.10
CA VAL A 76 -8.34 2.28 -7.85
C VAL A 76 -8.84 3.26 -6.80
N ALA A 77 -9.33 2.73 -5.67
CA ALA A 77 -9.65 3.52 -4.47
C ALA A 77 -8.52 3.43 -3.44
N THR A 78 -8.39 4.46 -2.61
CA THR A 78 -7.39 4.53 -1.52
C THR A 78 -8.07 4.68 -0.18
N GLY A 79 -7.61 3.93 0.82
CA GLY A 79 -8.12 3.99 2.18
C GLY A 79 -7.18 3.30 3.16
N SER A 80 -7.61 3.14 4.41
CA SER A 80 -6.75 2.71 5.51
C SER A 80 -6.43 1.22 5.53
N SER A 81 -7.37 0.36 5.13
CA SER A 81 -7.16 -1.09 5.09
C SER A 81 -8.13 -1.80 4.13
N VAL A 82 -7.84 -3.07 3.85
CA VAL A 82 -8.74 -3.95 3.09
C VAL A 82 -10.05 -4.16 3.83
N THR A 83 -10.01 -4.41 5.14
CA THR A 83 -11.21 -4.65 5.96
C THR A 83 -12.20 -3.49 5.92
N VAL A 84 -11.71 -2.24 5.94
CA VAL A 84 -12.57 -1.05 5.84
C VAL A 84 -13.27 -1.00 4.48
N HIS A 85 -12.57 -1.29 3.38
CA HIS A 85 -13.19 -1.36 2.05
C HIS A 85 -14.19 -2.52 1.93
N VAL A 86 -13.87 -3.70 2.47
CA VAL A 86 -14.80 -4.83 2.47
C VAL A 86 -16.09 -4.47 3.22
N GLY A 87 -15.97 -3.84 4.39
CA GLY A 87 -17.13 -3.34 5.14
C GLY A 87 -17.96 -2.31 4.37
N LEU A 88 -17.30 -1.36 3.69
CA LEU A 88 -17.97 -0.37 2.84
C LEU A 88 -18.74 -1.02 1.69
N ILE A 89 -18.14 -1.99 1.01
CA ILE A 89 -18.77 -2.72 -0.10
C ILE A 89 -19.97 -3.51 0.42
N ALA A 90 -19.81 -4.24 1.52
CA ALA A 90 -20.88 -5.03 2.12
C ALA A 90 -22.07 -4.15 2.56
N ALA A 91 -21.80 -2.99 3.16
CA ALA A 91 -22.83 -2.03 3.58
C ALA A 91 -23.57 -1.36 2.40
N SER A 92 -23.00 -1.41 1.20
CA SER A 92 -23.56 -0.79 0.00
C SER A 92 -24.46 -1.74 -0.81
N LEU A 93 -24.60 -3.00 -0.38
CA LEU A 93 -25.42 -3.99 -1.08
C LEU A 93 -26.92 -3.68 -0.92
N PRO A 94 -27.73 -3.85 -1.99
CA PRO A 94 -29.16 -3.62 -1.91
C PRO A 94 -29.84 -4.68 -1.01
N PRO A 95 -30.99 -4.34 -0.40
CA PRO A 95 -31.79 -5.32 0.33
C PRO A 95 -32.12 -6.55 -0.52
N GLY A 96 -31.95 -7.75 0.06
CA GLY A 96 -32.19 -9.02 -0.62
C GLY A 96 -31.01 -9.53 -1.47
N ALA A 97 -29.85 -8.86 -1.47
CA ALA A 97 -28.64 -9.38 -2.10
C ALA A 97 -28.16 -10.68 -1.44
N GLU A 98 -27.76 -11.64 -2.27
CA GLU A 98 -27.12 -12.89 -1.84
C GLU A 98 -25.61 -12.81 -2.14
N VAL A 99 -24.78 -13.14 -1.15
CA VAL A 99 -23.31 -13.11 -1.27
C VAL A 99 -22.76 -14.52 -1.24
N LEU A 100 -22.08 -14.92 -2.31
CA LEU A 100 -21.36 -16.18 -2.38
C LEU A 100 -19.92 -16.00 -1.87
N CYS A 101 -19.52 -16.85 -0.93
CA CYS A 101 -18.17 -16.87 -0.37
C CYS A 101 -17.52 -18.23 -0.61
N PRO A 102 -16.19 -18.29 -0.84
CA PRO A 102 -15.46 -19.55 -0.80
C PRO A 102 -15.40 -20.12 0.62
N GLU A 103 -15.23 -21.43 0.73
CA GLU A 103 -14.96 -22.15 1.98
C GLU A 103 -13.53 -21.95 2.53
#